data_AF-A0A7X5FRR6-F1
#
_entry.id   AF-A0A7X5FRR6-F1
#
_cell.length_a   1.000
_cell.length_b   1.000
_cell.length_c   1.000
_cell.angle_alpha   90.00
_cell.angle_beta   90.00
_cell.angle_gamma   90.00
#
_symmetry.space_group_name_H-M   'P 1'
#
loop_
_entity.id
_entity.type
_entity.pdbx_description
1 polymer ?
#
loop_
_entity_poly.entity_id
_entity_poly.type
_entity_poly.pdbx_seq_one_letter_code
_entity_poly.pdbx_strand_id
1 'polypeptide(L)'
;MANSHGLSARLVKKQAAARKLSKGKKKALMAYTGNESKETRYNLSYKKRTHYFQNKQAFPSKRLPTKNIDSLIELGIIDERGFFRKGKKKNYITKRMTDQKGLDFYGLPR
;
A
#
# COMPACT_ATOMS: atom_id res chain seq x y z
N MET A 1 -21.09 -28.49 44.13
CA MET A 1 -21.86 -28.19 42.91
C MET A 1 -20.96 -27.48 41.91
N ALA A 2 -20.76 -28.07 40.72
CA ALA A 2 -20.06 -27.41 39.63
C ALA A 2 -20.93 -26.27 39.06
N ASN A 3 -20.31 -25.24 38.49
CA ASN A 3 -21.07 -24.18 37.81
C ASN A 3 -21.77 -24.73 36.55
N SER A 4 -22.57 -23.90 35.87
CA SER A 4 -23.28 -24.25 34.61
C SER A 4 -22.38 -24.82 33.49
N HIS A 5 -21.06 -24.70 33.63
CA HIS A 5 -20.06 -25.19 32.68
C HIS A 5 -19.27 -26.40 33.21
N GLY A 6 -19.72 -27.05 34.29
CA GLY A 6 -19.08 -28.25 34.85
C GLY A 6 -17.73 -28.00 35.54
N LEU A 7 -17.33 -26.74 35.78
CA LEU A 7 -16.06 -26.41 36.42
C LEU A 7 -16.22 -26.26 37.93
N SER A 8 -15.21 -26.73 38.67
CA SER A 8 -15.14 -26.50 40.12
C SER A 8 -15.01 -25.00 40.42
N ALA A 9 -15.66 -24.53 41.48
CA ALA A 9 -15.68 -23.12 41.87
C ALA A 9 -14.27 -22.52 42.04
N ARG A 10 -13.30 -23.33 42.46
CA ARG A 10 -11.88 -22.95 42.58
C ARG A 10 -11.28 -22.56 41.23
N LEU A 11 -11.55 -23.32 40.16
CA LEU A 11 -11.05 -23.05 38.82
C LEU A 11 -11.69 -21.80 38.23
N VAL A 12 -12.99 -21.60 38.45
CA VAL A 12 -13.72 -20.42 37.99
C VAL A 12 -13.14 -19.14 38.61
N LYS A 13 -12.86 -19.15 39.92
CA LYS A 13 -12.22 -18.03 40.61
C LYS A 13 -10.81 -17.74 40.07
N LYS A 14 -10.01 -18.79 39.81
CA LYS A 14 -8.68 -18.64 39.20
C LYS A 14 -8.75 -18.04 37.78
N GLN A 15 -9.68 -18.50 36.96
CA GLN A 15 -9.90 -17.96 35.61
C GLN A 15 -10.37 -16.50 35.64
N ALA A 16 -11.26 -16.14 36.56
CA ALA A 16 -11.72 -14.77 36.73
C ALA A 16 -10.59 -13.82 37.17
N ALA A 17 -9.74 -14.27 38.12
CA ALA A 17 -8.56 -13.53 38.53
C ALA A 17 -7.57 -13.33 37.37
N ALA A 18 -7.29 -14.38 36.59
CA ALA A 18 -6.43 -14.29 35.40
C ALA A 18 -6.97 -13.31 34.35
N ARG A 19 -8.29 -13.32 34.09
CA ARG A 19 -8.94 -12.38 33.17
C ARG A 19 -8.86 -10.92 33.64
N LYS A 20 -8.98 -10.67 34.95
CA LYS A 20 -8.78 -9.33 35.53
C LYS A 20 -7.35 -8.85 35.34
N LEU A 21 -6.36 -9.72 35.56
CA LEU A 21 -4.94 -9.41 35.38
C LEU A 21 -4.55 -9.17 33.91
N SER A 22 -5.29 -9.74 32.95
CA SER A 22 -5.07 -9.52 31.51
C SER A 22 -5.86 -8.34 30.94
N LYS A 23 -6.94 -7.90 31.61
CA LYS A 23 -7.78 -6.79 31.15
C LYS A 23 -6.98 -5.48 31.24
N GLY A 24 -6.88 -4.73 30.15
CA GLY A 24 -6.14 -3.46 30.10
C GLY A 24 -4.63 -3.58 29.85
N LYS A 25 -4.06 -4.79 29.98
CA LYS A 25 -2.73 -5.06 29.42
C LYS A 25 -2.91 -5.19 27.91
N LYS A 26 -2.50 -4.18 27.14
CA LYS A 26 -2.26 -4.38 25.71
C LYS A 26 -1.40 -5.63 25.63
N LYS A 27 -1.86 -6.70 24.97
CA LYS A 27 -0.94 -7.75 24.53
C LYS A 27 0.15 -6.95 23.84
N ALA A 28 1.32 -6.84 24.46
CA ALA A 28 2.46 -6.37 23.73
C ALA A 28 2.53 -7.41 22.62
N LEU A 29 2.09 -7.03 21.42
CA LEU A 29 2.76 -7.50 20.23
C LEU A 29 4.21 -7.05 20.45
N MET A 30 4.96 -7.81 21.26
CA MET A 30 6.25 -8.25 20.80
C MET A 30 5.90 -9.08 19.57
N ALA A 31 5.61 -8.39 18.46
CA ALA A 31 5.88 -8.94 17.16
C ALA A 31 7.31 -9.44 17.32
N TYR A 32 7.50 -10.75 17.16
CA TYR A 32 8.81 -11.36 17.17
C TYR A 32 9.62 -10.66 16.07
N THR A 33 10.28 -9.58 16.43
CA THR A 33 11.32 -8.95 15.65
C THR A 33 12.51 -9.84 15.96
N GLY A 34 13.03 -10.56 14.97
CA GLY A 34 14.21 -11.41 15.14
C GLY A 34 15.42 -10.65 15.70
N ASN A 35 16.61 -11.23 15.59
CA ASN A 35 17.88 -10.74 16.16
C ASN A 35 18.41 -9.42 15.55
N GLU A 36 17.55 -8.45 15.23
CA GLU A 36 17.91 -7.15 14.68
C GLU A 36 18.09 -6.12 15.80
N SER A 37 19.23 -5.42 15.80
CA SER A 37 19.51 -4.33 16.73
C SER A 37 18.57 -3.12 16.51
N LYS A 38 18.43 -2.26 17.52
CA LYS A 38 17.59 -1.04 17.40
C LYS A 38 18.08 -0.11 16.28
N GLU A 39 19.38 -0.09 16.04
CA GLU A 39 20.05 0.73 15.02
C GLU A 39 19.72 0.25 13.59
N THR A 40 19.77 -1.06 13.33
CA THR A 40 19.43 -1.59 11.99
C THR A 40 17.97 -1.31 11.65
N ARG A 41 17.06 -1.37 12.63
CA ARG A 41 15.65 -1.01 12.46
C ARG A 41 15.45 0.47 12.16
N TYR A 42 16.16 1.35 12.86
CA TYR A 42 16.13 2.79 12.61
C TYR A 42 16.64 3.11 11.19
N ASN A 43 17.72 2.43 10.77
CA ASN A 43 18.31 2.60 9.45
C ASN A 43 17.41 2.06 8.32
N LEU A 44 16.70 0.96 8.52
CA LEU A 44 15.67 0.47 7.59
C LEU A 44 14.49 1.44 7.47
N SER A 45 14.06 2.04 8.59
CA SER A 45 13.02 3.07 8.63
C SER A 45 13.46 4.35 7.89
N TYR A 46 14.71 4.77 8.05
CA TYR A 46 15.29 5.91 7.36
C TYR A 46 15.39 5.67 5.84
N LYS A 47 15.97 4.53 5.42
CA LYS A 47 16.06 4.13 3.99
C LYS A 47 14.68 3.99 3.34
N LYS A 48 13.69 3.45 4.06
CA LYS A 48 12.31 3.37 3.57
C LYS A 48 11.66 4.75 3.44
N ARG A 49 11.94 5.68 4.38
CA ARG A 49 11.44 7.07 4.31
C ARG A 49 12.08 7.85 3.18
N THR A 50 13.39 7.75 2.99
CA THR A 50 14.09 8.44 1.90
C THR A 50 13.63 7.90 0.54
N HIS A 51 13.53 6.58 0.39
CA HIS A 51 13.00 5.98 -0.84
C HIS A 51 11.55 6.38 -1.11
N TYR A 52 10.69 6.42 -0.08
CA TYR A 52 9.31 6.90 -0.22
C TYR A 52 9.24 8.38 -0.60
N PHE A 53 10.07 9.22 0.02
CA PHE A 53 10.14 10.65 -0.27
C PHE A 53 10.69 10.93 -1.67
N GLN A 54 11.76 10.25 -2.07
CA GLN A 54 12.31 10.33 -3.42
C GLN A 54 11.30 9.88 -4.46
N ASN A 55 10.57 8.79 -4.21
CA ASN A 55 9.46 8.38 -5.08
C ASN A 55 8.39 9.47 -5.14
N LYS A 56 7.97 10.03 -4.00
CA LYS A 56 6.98 11.13 -3.95
C LYS A 56 7.40 12.36 -4.75
N GLN A 57 8.68 12.73 -4.73
CA GLN A 57 9.24 13.84 -5.50
C GLN A 57 9.38 13.49 -6.98
N ALA A 58 9.76 12.25 -7.31
CA ALA A 58 9.92 11.76 -8.67
C ALA A 58 8.58 11.47 -9.37
N PHE A 59 7.51 11.21 -8.60
CA PHE A 59 6.16 11.10 -9.15
C PHE A 59 5.68 12.50 -9.54
N PRO A 60 5.41 12.78 -10.84
CA PRO A 60 4.83 14.05 -11.23
C PRO A 60 3.53 14.25 -10.46
N SER A 61 3.21 15.51 -10.13
CA SER A 61 1.98 15.85 -9.43
C SER A 61 0.82 15.10 -10.09
N LYS A 62 -0.09 14.50 -9.30
CA LYS A 62 -1.15 13.60 -9.80
C LYS A 62 -2.05 14.21 -10.89
N ARG A 63 -1.88 15.50 -11.21
CA ARG A 63 -2.69 16.28 -12.15
C ARG A 63 -1.84 16.62 -13.37
N LEU A 64 -2.41 16.39 -14.54
CA LEU A 64 -1.86 16.86 -15.80
C LEU A 64 -1.86 18.40 -15.81
N PRO A 65 -0.86 19.05 -16.43
CA PRO A 65 -0.81 20.52 -16.52
C PRO A 65 -2.05 21.09 -17.22
N THR A 66 -2.58 20.34 -18.20
CA THR A 66 -3.83 20.65 -18.88
C THR A 66 -4.61 19.36 -19.15
N LYS A 67 -5.90 19.48 -19.46
CA LYS A 67 -6.73 18.34 -19.91
C LYS A 67 -6.85 18.26 -21.44
N ASN A 68 -6.44 19.31 -22.16
CA ASN A 68 -6.51 19.40 -23.61
C ASN A 68 -5.51 18.41 -24.25
N ILE A 69 -5.97 17.61 -25.22
CA ILE A 69 -5.18 16.56 -25.86
C ILE A 69 -4.03 17.18 -26.66
N ASP A 70 -4.30 18.22 -27.45
CA ASP A 70 -3.31 18.83 -28.35
C ASP A 70 -2.15 19.41 -27.55
N SER A 71 -2.46 20.15 -26.49
CA SER A 71 -1.44 20.69 -25.58
C SER A 71 -0.63 19.60 -24.87
N LEU A 72 -1.22 18.43 -24.59
CA LEU A 72 -0.50 17.31 -23.97
C LEU A 72 0.43 16.61 -24.97
N ILE A 73 0.08 16.59 -26.26
CA ILE A 73 0.93 16.09 -27.35
C ILE A 73 2.09 17.06 -27.57
N GLU A 74 1.83 18.37 -27.66
CA GLU A 74 2.85 19.41 -27.81
C GLU A 74 3.87 19.40 -26.66
N LEU A 75 3.42 19.23 -25.43
CA LEU A 75 4.28 19.09 -24.25
C LEU A 75 5.04 17.76 -24.20
N GLY A 76 4.77 16.83 -25.13
CA GLY A 76 5.41 15.52 -25.20
C GLY A 76 5.03 14.59 -24.05
N ILE A 77 3.88 14.81 -23.40
CA ILE A 77 3.39 13.98 -22.27
C ILE A 77 2.75 12.71 -22.80
N ILE A 78 1.96 12.81 -23.87
CA ILE A 78 1.34 11.70 -24.58
C ILE A 78 1.88 11.59 -26.00
N ASP A 79 1.84 10.38 -26.58
CA ASP A 79 2.11 10.15 -27.99
C ASP A 79 0.88 10.50 -28.85
N GLU A 80 1.05 10.51 -30.17
CA GLU A 80 -0.01 10.79 -31.15
C GLU A 80 -1.16 9.77 -31.08
N ARG A 81 -0.88 8.54 -30.61
CA ARG A 81 -1.89 7.50 -30.39
C ARG A 81 -2.68 7.70 -29.09
N GLY A 82 -2.23 8.59 -28.21
CA GLY A 82 -2.83 8.93 -26.92
C GLY A 82 -2.23 8.25 -25.69
N PHE A 83 -1.13 7.51 -25.81
CA PHE A 83 -0.46 6.86 -24.68
C PHE A 83 0.52 7.78 -23.95
N PHE A 84 0.63 7.67 -22.62
CA PHE A 84 1.67 8.40 -21.89
C PHE A 84 3.06 7.85 -22.21
N ARG A 85 4.00 8.74 -22.57
CA ARG A 85 5.38 8.35 -22.88
C ARG A 85 6.13 7.80 -21.66
N LYS A 86 5.75 8.22 -20.45
CA LYS A 86 6.30 7.74 -19.18
C LYS A 86 5.18 7.36 -18.20
N GLY A 87 5.42 6.30 -17.43
CA GLY A 87 4.50 5.85 -16.37
C GLY A 87 3.36 4.97 -16.88
N LYS A 88 2.16 5.55 -17.04
CA LYS A 88 0.93 4.77 -17.27
C LYS A 88 0.81 4.29 -18.71
N LYS A 89 0.75 2.97 -18.92
CA LYS A 89 0.49 2.35 -20.25
C LYS A 89 -0.97 2.46 -20.73
N LYS A 90 -1.80 3.22 -20.04
CA LYS A 90 -3.22 3.40 -20.36
C LYS A 90 -3.37 4.56 -21.34
N ASN A 91 -4.13 4.37 -22.41
CA ASN A 91 -4.39 5.40 -23.40
C ASN A 91 -5.28 6.49 -22.78
N TYR A 92 -4.86 7.75 -22.91
CA TYR A 92 -5.56 8.91 -22.39
C TYR A 92 -6.78 9.30 -23.23
N ILE A 93 -6.79 9.00 -24.53
CA ILE A 93 -7.91 9.30 -25.42
C ILE A 93 -9.01 8.25 -25.24
N THR A 94 -8.68 6.98 -25.47
CA THR A 94 -9.67 5.87 -25.43
C THR A 94 -10.03 5.45 -24.01
N LYS A 95 -9.24 5.86 -22.99
CA LYS A 95 -9.33 5.40 -21.61
C LYS A 95 -9.26 3.86 -21.48
N ARG A 96 -8.65 3.18 -22.46
CA ARG A 96 -8.40 1.72 -22.48
C ARG A 96 -6.90 1.42 -22.54
N MET A 97 -6.54 0.14 -22.58
CA MET A 97 -5.15 -0.31 -22.77
C MET A 97 -4.73 -0.39 -24.25
N THR A 98 -5.64 0.00 -25.15
CA THR A 98 -5.48 -0.02 -26.60
C THR A 98 -5.78 1.34 -27.21
N ASP A 99 -5.21 1.62 -28.37
CA ASP A 99 -5.58 2.74 -29.22
C ASP A 99 -6.90 2.46 -29.98
N GLN A 100 -7.29 3.38 -30.86
CA GLN A 100 -8.48 3.22 -31.70
C GLN A 100 -8.36 2.08 -32.71
N LYS A 101 -7.13 1.67 -33.05
CA LYS A 101 -6.84 0.57 -33.99
C LYS A 101 -6.76 -0.79 -33.28
N GLY A 102 -6.95 -0.85 -31.97
CA GLY A 102 -6.88 -2.09 -31.18
C GLY A 102 -5.45 -2.50 -30.80
N LEU A 103 -4.46 -1.64 -31.01
CA LEU A 103 -3.07 -1.89 -30.67
C LEU A 103 -2.76 -1.36 -29.27
N ASP A 104 -1.96 -2.09 -28.52
CA ASP A 104 -1.50 -1.70 -27.20
C ASP A 104 -0.34 -0.69 -27.26
N PHE A 105 0.19 -0.32 -26.09
CA PHE A 105 1.33 0.60 -25.98
C PHE A 105 2.54 0.18 -26.84
N TYR A 106 2.77 -1.12 -26.99
CA TYR A 106 3.89 -1.70 -27.73
C TYR A 106 3.57 -1.90 -29.23
N GLY A 107 2.34 -1.58 -29.67
CA GLY A 107 1.91 -1.81 -31.05
C GLY A 107 1.45 -3.24 -31.30
N LEU A 108 1.13 -4.02 -30.26
CA LEU A 108 0.63 -5.38 -30.38
C LEU A 108 -0.90 -5.41 -30.25
N PRO A 109 -1.61 -6.26 -31.00
CA PRO A 109 -3.06 -6.43 -30.85
C PRO A 109 -3.40 -7.01 -29.46
N ARG A 110 -4.54 -6.59 -28.91
CA ARG A 110 -4.99 -7.00 -27.56
C ARG A 110 -6.48 -7.34 -27.50
#